data_AF-A0A7V8WDT6-F1
#
_entry.id   AF-A0A7V8WDT6-F1
#
_cell.length_a   1.000
_cell.length_b   1.000
_cell.length_c   1.000
_cell.angle_alpha   90.00
_cell.angle_beta   90.00
_cell.angle_gamma   90.00
#
_symmetry.space_group_name_H-M   'P 1'
#
loop_
_entity.id
_entity.type
_entity.pdbx_description
1 polymer ?
#
loop_
_entity_poly.entity_id
_entity_poly.type
_entity_poly.pdbx_seq_one_letter_code
_entity_poly.pdbx_strand_id
1 'polypeptide(L)'
;MTHHFYARPTLVVARELIGKILVHETSAGITSGVIVETEAYIGESDPACHAAPGPTTRNAPLYGPPGLAYVYLNYGVHYLVNAVTEAEGWPAAVLIRALEPFQGEAMMRRRRVRGTGKPAESYETAALCRGPGNLTRALGISLRHSLRDLVSSELRIEDAG
;
A
#
# COMPACT_ATOMS: atom_id res chain seq x y z
N MET A 1 14.84 4.46 0.83
CA MET A 1 14.39 3.68 2.01
C MET A 1 15.12 2.33 2.12
N THR A 2 15.16 1.72 3.31
CA THR A 2 15.87 0.45 3.58
C THR A 2 15.02 -0.49 4.45
N HIS A 3 15.36 -1.78 4.53
CA HIS A 3 14.69 -2.72 5.45
C HIS A 3 14.77 -2.26 6.91
N HIS A 4 15.86 -1.60 7.32
CA HIS A 4 16.00 -1.00 8.65
C HIS A 4 14.96 0.08 8.95
N PHE A 5 14.46 0.79 7.93
CA PHE A 5 13.35 1.73 8.13
C PHE A 5 12.07 1.00 8.57
N TYR A 6 11.78 -0.17 8.01
CA TYR A 6 10.57 -0.92 8.33
C TYR A 6 10.70 -1.76 9.60
N ALA A 7 11.92 -2.18 9.96
CA ALA A 7 12.26 -2.94 11.17
C ALA A 7 12.23 -2.09 12.45
N ARG A 8 11.21 -1.24 12.60
CA ARG A 8 11.02 -0.28 13.70
C ARG A 8 9.57 -0.33 14.19
N PRO A 9 9.28 0.29 15.35
CA PRO A 9 7.93 0.32 15.89
C PRO A 9 6.91 0.80 14.87
N THR A 10 5.81 0.06 14.69
CA THR A 10 4.82 0.36 13.62
C THR A 10 4.29 1.79 13.68
N LEU A 11 4.11 2.35 14.87
CA LEU A 11 3.68 3.73 15.05
C LEU A 11 4.73 4.77 14.62
N VAL A 12 6.02 4.44 14.69
CA VAL A 12 7.10 5.29 14.15
C VAL A 12 7.07 5.22 12.64
N VAL A 13 7.02 4.01 12.09
CA VAL A 13 6.97 3.78 10.64
C VAL A 13 5.76 4.45 10.01
N ALA A 14 4.57 4.35 10.62
CA ALA A 14 3.35 4.97 10.10
C ALA A 14 3.48 6.48 9.95
N ARG A 15 4.02 7.16 10.97
CA ARG A 15 4.22 8.62 10.94
C ARG A 15 5.26 9.03 9.91
N GLU A 16 6.36 8.29 9.82
CA GLU A 16 7.46 8.62 8.91
C GLU A 16 7.22 8.19 7.46
N LEU A 17 6.21 7.35 7.20
CA LEU A 17 5.73 7.06 5.85
C LEU A 17 5.00 8.25 5.24
N ILE A 18 4.44 9.16 6.03
CA ILE A 18 3.86 10.40 5.52
C ILE A 18 4.94 11.23 4.82
N GLY A 19 4.66 11.63 3.58
CA GLY A 19 5.60 12.34 2.71
C GLY A 19 6.52 11.43 1.88
N LYS A 20 6.53 10.12 2.10
CA LYS A 20 7.25 9.17 1.22
C LYS A 20 6.46 8.88 -0.05
N ILE A 21 7.11 8.36 -1.08
CA ILE A 21 6.48 8.12 -2.39
C ILE A 21 6.24 6.62 -2.56
N LEU A 22 4.99 6.19 -2.69
CA LEU A 22 4.67 4.85 -3.14
C LEU A 22 4.77 4.80 -4.67
N VAL A 23 5.62 3.91 -5.19
CA VAL A 23 5.89 3.74 -6.60
C VAL A 23 5.45 2.35 -7.05
N HIS A 24 4.77 2.28 -8.19
CA HIS A 24 4.56 1.04 -8.91
C HIS A 24 4.99 1.20 -10.37
N GLU A 25 6.04 0.48 -10.74
CA GLU A 25 6.65 0.47 -12.05
C GLU A 25 6.22 -0.76 -12.85
N THR A 26 5.81 -0.55 -14.09
CA THR A 26 5.35 -1.62 -14.99
C THR A 26 5.91 -1.39 -16.38
N SER A 27 5.81 -2.39 -17.26
CA SER A 27 6.16 -2.22 -18.67
C SER A 27 5.32 -1.13 -19.37
N ALA A 28 4.15 -0.78 -18.84
CA ALA A 28 3.32 0.31 -19.34
C ALA A 28 3.74 1.70 -18.82
N GLY A 29 4.72 1.77 -17.92
CA GLY A 29 5.23 2.98 -17.29
C GLY A 29 5.09 2.99 -15.76
N ILE A 30 5.44 4.12 -15.17
CA ILE A 30 5.45 4.36 -13.72
C ILE A 30 4.15 5.06 -13.29
N THR A 31 3.59 4.60 -12.17
CA THR A 31 2.59 5.34 -11.40
C THR A 31 3.06 5.51 -9.96
N SER A 32 3.01 6.71 -9.43
CA SER A 32 3.47 6.99 -8.06
C SER A 32 2.67 8.09 -7.39
N GLY A 33 2.72 8.15 -6.06
CA GLY A 33 2.09 9.21 -5.29
C GLY A 33 2.70 9.35 -3.89
N VAL A 34 2.68 10.59 -3.38
CA VAL A 34 3.11 10.92 -2.03
C VAL A 34 2.10 10.37 -1.04
N ILE A 35 2.55 9.63 -0.04
CA ILE A 35 1.72 9.08 1.03
C ILE A 35 1.28 10.22 1.93
N VAL A 36 -0.04 10.45 2.02
CA VAL A 36 -0.63 11.54 2.82
C VAL A 36 -1.52 11.05 3.95
N GLU A 37 -1.83 9.75 3.97
CA GLU A 37 -2.66 9.14 5.01
C GLU A 37 -2.23 7.67 5.23
N THR A 38 -2.05 7.28 6.49
CA THR A 38 -1.67 5.94 6.91
C THR A 38 -2.42 5.50 8.16
N GLU A 39 -2.56 4.21 8.39
CA GLU A 39 -3.13 3.63 9.61
C GLU A 39 -2.28 2.45 10.08
N ALA A 40 -2.03 2.36 11.38
CA ALA A 40 -1.19 1.32 11.98
C ALA A 40 -2.05 0.21 12.58
N TYR A 41 -1.65 -1.04 12.36
CA TYR A 41 -2.26 -2.23 12.96
C TYR A 41 -1.18 -3.07 13.63
N ILE A 42 -1.36 -3.40 14.91
CA ILE A 42 -0.25 -3.87 15.76
C ILE A 42 -0.64 -5.10 16.57
N GLY A 43 -0.14 -6.26 16.14
CA GLY A 43 -0.20 -7.47 16.94
C GLY A 43 -1.56 -8.15 16.99
N GLU A 44 -1.60 -9.26 17.71
CA GLU A 44 -2.81 -10.06 17.94
C GLU A 44 -3.74 -9.44 18.99
N SER A 45 -3.25 -8.49 19.79
CA SER A 45 -4.05 -7.78 20.80
C SER A 45 -4.85 -6.61 20.24
N ASP A 46 -4.53 -6.15 19.03
CA ASP A 46 -5.29 -5.13 18.31
C ASP A 46 -6.49 -5.78 17.61
N PRO A 47 -7.73 -5.57 18.08
CA PRO A 47 -8.91 -6.21 17.51
C PRO A 47 -9.21 -5.76 16.06
N ALA A 48 -8.61 -4.65 15.60
CA ALA A 48 -8.74 -4.18 14.23
C ALA A 48 -7.67 -4.78 13.30
N CYS A 49 -6.61 -5.38 13.85
CA CYS A 49 -5.55 -5.99 13.07
C CYS A 49 -5.98 -7.36 12.53
N HIS A 50 -5.58 -7.70 11.30
CA HIS A 50 -5.80 -9.03 10.75
C HIS A 50 -5.07 -10.15 11.51
N ALA A 51 -4.15 -9.80 12.41
CA ALA A 51 -3.48 -10.74 13.30
C ALA A 51 -4.28 -11.06 14.57
N ALA A 52 -5.36 -10.31 14.89
CA ALA A 52 -6.19 -10.53 16.07
C ALA A 52 -6.63 -12.00 16.32
N PRO A 53 -7.05 -12.78 15.30
CA PRO A 53 -7.42 -14.18 15.49
C PRO A 53 -6.23 -15.15 15.58
N GLY A 54 -5.00 -14.65 15.62
CA GLY A 54 -3.76 -15.43 15.52
C GLY A 54 -3.34 -15.74 14.07
N PRO A 55 -2.29 -16.56 13.88
CA PRO A 55 -1.73 -16.86 12.56
C PRO A 55 -2.69 -17.66 11.67
N THR A 56 -2.82 -17.22 10.41
CA THR A 56 -3.60 -17.87 9.36
C THR A 56 -2.88 -17.78 8.02
N THR A 57 -3.23 -18.61 7.04
CA THR A 57 -2.67 -18.52 5.67
C THR A 57 -2.87 -17.13 5.04
N ARG A 58 -3.97 -16.44 5.38
CA ARG A 58 -4.31 -15.13 4.82
C ARG A 58 -3.47 -13.99 5.41
N ASN A 59 -3.14 -14.06 6.70
CA ASN A 59 -2.39 -13.02 7.40
C ASN A 59 -0.90 -13.37 7.57
N ALA A 60 -0.46 -14.55 7.11
CA ALA A 60 0.94 -14.98 7.13
C ALA A 60 1.95 -13.90 6.68
N PRO A 61 1.67 -13.06 5.65
CA PRO A 61 2.58 -11.96 5.29
C PRO A 61 2.89 -10.99 6.44
N LEU A 62 1.95 -10.74 7.37
CA LEU A 62 2.16 -9.85 8.51
C LEU A 62 3.28 -10.34 9.43
N TYR A 63 3.50 -11.65 9.50
CA TYR A 63 4.53 -12.28 10.32
C TYR A 63 5.88 -12.39 9.59
N GLY A 64 5.95 -11.97 8.33
CA GLY A 64 7.17 -12.04 7.53
C GLY A 64 8.17 -10.93 7.86
N PRO A 65 9.29 -10.88 7.13
CA PRO A 65 10.28 -9.82 7.28
C PRO A 65 9.70 -8.40 7.06
N PRO A 66 10.23 -7.38 7.77
CA PRO A 66 9.82 -5.99 7.58
C PRO A 66 10.14 -5.49 6.17
N GLY A 67 9.28 -4.64 5.63
CA GLY A 67 9.41 -4.10 4.28
C GLY A 67 8.69 -4.92 3.21
N LEU A 68 8.00 -6.01 3.56
CA LEU A 68 7.11 -6.69 2.63
C LEU A 68 5.80 -5.94 2.44
N ALA A 69 5.30 -5.96 1.20
CA ALA A 69 3.94 -5.54 0.89
C ALA A 69 2.95 -6.61 1.34
N TYR A 70 2.03 -6.27 2.24
CA TYR A 70 0.86 -7.10 2.52
C TYR A 70 -0.35 -6.57 1.75
N VAL A 71 -0.76 -7.30 0.71
CA VAL A 71 -1.92 -6.95 -0.11
C VAL A 71 -3.06 -7.94 0.12
N TYR A 72 -4.27 -7.44 0.38
CA TYR A 72 -5.46 -8.26 0.52
C TYR A 72 -6.66 -7.65 -0.22
N LEU A 73 -7.67 -8.49 -0.51
CA LEU A 73 -8.94 -8.06 -1.08
C LEU A 73 -9.94 -7.74 0.03
N ASN A 74 -10.46 -6.53 0.04
CA ASN A 74 -11.50 -6.04 0.94
C ASN A 74 -12.86 -6.01 0.24
N TYR A 75 -13.89 -6.52 0.91
CA TYR A 75 -15.28 -6.65 0.40
C TYR A 75 -15.41 -7.25 -1.01
N GLY A 76 -14.44 -8.08 -1.45
CA GLY A 76 -14.46 -8.70 -2.78
C GLY A 76 -14.16 -7.76 -3.95
N VAL A 77 -13.93 -6.46 -3.70
CA VAL A 77 -13.86 -5.43 -4.77
C VAL A 77 -12.60 -4.58 -4.76
N HIS A 78 -11.99 -4.35 -3.60
CA HIS A 78 -10.90 -3.38 -3.44
C HIS A 78 -9.66 -4.04 -2.87
N TYR A 79 -8.52 -3.91 -3.54
CA TYR A 79 -7.25 -4.29 -2.94
C TYR A 79 -6.78 -3.21 -1.98
N LEU A 80 -6.18 -3.61 -0.87
CA LEU A 80 -5.55 -2.72 0.11
C LEU A 80 -4.08 -3.13 0.22
N VAL A 81 -3.17 -2.17 0.33
CA VAL A 81 -1.72 -2.40 0.43
C VAL A 81 -1.20 -1.87 1.75
N ASN A 82 -0.42 -2.70 2.45
CA ASN A 82 0.19 -2.39 3.72
C ASN A 82 1.70 -2.62 3.63
N ALA A 83 2.48 -1.88 4.40
CA ALA A 83 3.89 -2.14 4.63
C ALA A 83 4.07 -2.93 5.93
N VAL A 84 4.61 -4.14 5.86
CA VAL A 84 4.95 -4.95 7.03
C VAL A 84 6.09 -4.28 7.81
N THR A 85 5.97 -4.25 9.12
CA THR A 85 6.89 -3.55 10.04
C THR A 85 7.32 -4.46 11.18
N GLU A 86 8.17 -3.95 12.08
CA GLU A 86 8.68 -4.69 13.25
C GLU A 86 9.57 -5.88 12.85
N ALA A 87 9.98 -6.70 13.82
CA ALA A 87 10.79 -7.88 13.55
C ALA A 87 9.97 -9.01 12.92
N GLU A 88 10.62 -9.88 12.15
CA GLU A 88 10.00 -11.12 11.65
C GLU A 88 9.40 -11.92 12.82
N GLY A 89 8.21 -12.47 12.60
CA GLY A 89 7.41 -13.15 13.61
C GLY A 89 6.54 -12.24 14.47
N TRP A 90 6.70 -10.91 14.40
CA TRP A 90 5.82 -9.95 15.08
C TRP A 90 4.82 -9.32 14.10
N PRO A 91 3.52 -9.66 14.17
CA PRO A 91 2.58 -9.27 13.13
C PRO A 91 2.15 -7.82 13.27
N ALA A 92 2.74 -6.93 12.47
CA ALA A 92 2.32 -5.54 12.43
C ALA A 92 2.57 -4.89 11.06
N ALA A 93 1.70 -3.96 10.69
CA ALA A 93 1.83 -3.27 9.40
C ALA A 93 1.19 -1.89 9.40
N VAL A 94 1.56 -1.10 8.40
CA VAL A 94 0.97 0.20 8.11
C VAL A 94 0.16 0.11 6.82
N LEU A 95 -1.15 0.32 6.91
CA LEU A 95 -2.02 0.51 5.75
C LEU A 95 -1.75 1.86 5.11
N ILE A 96 -1.52 1.88 3.80
CA ILE A 96 -1.48 3.12 3.02
C ILE A 96 -2.92 3.48 2.65
N ARG A 97 -3.39 4.65 3.10
CA ARG A 97 -4.81 5.03 2.99
C ARG A 97 -5.09 6.02 1.88
N ALA A 98 -4.18 6.95 1.62
CA ALA A 98 -4.33 7.90 0.53
C ALA A 98 -2.98 8.34 0.01
N LEU A 99 -2.96 8.69 -1.28
CA LEU A 99 -1.83 9.33 -1.92
C LEU A 99 -2.25 10.66 -2.55
N GLU A 100 -1.33 11.62 -2.57
CA GLU A 100 -1.32 12.69 -3.55
C GLU A 100 -0.63 12.17 -4.83
N PRO A 101 -1.33 12.09 -5.98
CA PRO A 101 -0.71 11.59 -7.22
C PRO A 101 0.54 12.39 -7.61
N PHE A 102 1.61 11.70 -8.02
CA PHE A 102 2.91 12.32 -8.36
C PHE A 102 3.30 12.05 -9.82
N GLN A 103 3.28 10.79 -10.28
CA GLN A 103 3.58 10.44 -11.68
C GLN A 103 2.53 9.47 -12.24
N GLY A 104 2.29 9.56 -13.56
CA GLY A 104 1.47 8.57 -14.28
C GLY A 104 -0.05 8.78 -14.17
N GLU A 105 -0.52 9.99 -13.89
CA GLU A 105 -1.95 10.30 -13.72
C GLU A 105 -2.84 9.80 -14.86
N ALA A 106 -2.41 9.96 -16.12
CA ALA A 106 -3.19 9.50 -17.26
C ALA A 106 -3.45 7.97 -17.20
N MET A 107 -2.47 7.20 -16.73
CA MET A 107 -2.59 5.76 -16.53
C MET A 107 -3.51 5.44 -15.34
N MET A 108 -3.39 6.20 -14.25
CA MET A 108 -4.28 6.10 -13.10
C MET A 108 -5.74 6.34 -13.48
N ARG A 109 -6.03 7.40 -14.25
CA ARG A 109 -7.37 7.71 -14.77
C ARG A 109 -7.95 6.55 -15.57
N ARG A 110 -7.18 6.00 -16.53
CA ARG A 110 -7.58 4.83 -17.34
C ARG A 110 -7.94 3.62 -16.47
N ARG A 111 -7.13 3.33 -15.45
CA ARG A 111 -7.41 2.24 -14.50
C ARG A 111 -8.64 2.52 -13.63
N ARG A 112 -8.85 3.78 -13.21
CA ARG A 112 -9.99 4.20 -12.39
C ARG A 112 -11.32 4.14 -13.15
N VAL A 113 -11.37 4.34 -14.46
CA VAL A 113 -12.62 4.25 -15.22
C VAL A 113 -13.04 2.86 -15.66
N ARG A 114 -12.13 1.87 -15.66
CA ARG A 114 -12.41 0.52 -16.17
C ARG A 114 -13.67 -0.10 -15.52
N GLY A 115 -14.66 -0.46 -16.34
CA GLY A 115 -15.92 -1.06 -15.85
C GLY A 115 -16.90 -0.09 -15.19
N THR A 116 -16.67 1.23 -15.25
CA THR A 116 -17.59 2.25 -14.71
C THR A 116 -18.45 2.94 -15.78
N GLY A 117 -18.10 2.79 -17.06
CA GLY A 117 -18.74 3.51 -18.17
C GLY A 117 -18.39 5.00 -18.27
N LYS A 118 -17.59 5.55 -17.35
CA LYS A 118 -17.18 6.96 -17.34
C LYS A 118 -15.94 7.21 -18.22
N PRO A 119 -15.79 8.41 -18.81
CA PRO A 119 -14.58 8.82 -19.52
C PRO A 119 -13.41 9.07 -18.56
N ALA A 120 -12.16 8.85 -18.99
CA ALA A 120 -10.97 8.92 -18.12
C ALA A 120 -10.81 10.29 -17.44
N GLU A 121 -11.19 11.34 -18.16
CA GLU A 121 -11.14 12.74 -17.78
C GLU A 121 -12.17 13.10 -16.71
N SER A 122 -13.14 12.22 -16.40
CA SER A 122 -14.18 12.48 -15.41
C SER A 122 -13.68 12.47 -13.96
N TYR A 123 -12.51 11.89 -13.71
CA TYR A 123 -11.90 11.96 -12.39
C TYR A 123 -11.09 13.24 -12.29
N GLU A 124 -11.17 13.93 -11.16
CA GLU A 124 -10.20 14.95 -10.77
C GLU A 124 -8.94 14.29 -10.21
N THR A 125 -7.79 14.98 -10.22
CA THR A 125 -6.52 14.44 -9.68
C THR A 125 -6.68 14.01 -8.22
N ALA A 126 -7.25 14.88 -7.38
CA ALA A 126 -7.46 14.59 -5.95
C ALA A 126 -8.32 13.34 -5.69
N ALA A 127 -9.19 12.96 -6.63
CA ALA A 127 -10.04 11.79 -6.49
C ALA A 127 -9.33 10.47 -6.84
N LEU A 128 -8.17 10.50 -7.51
CA LEU A 128 -7.48 9.31 -8.03
C LEU A 128 -6.99 8.35 -6.94
N CYS A 129 -6.52 8.90 -5.82
CA CYS A 129 -5.91 8.13 -4.74
C CYS A 129 -6.51 8.45 -3.36
N ARG A 130 -7.69 9.10 -3.31
CA ARG A 130 -8.45 9.35 -2.08
C ARG A 130 -9.11 8.07 -1.59
N GLY A 131 -8.42 7.32 -0.73
CA GLY A 131 -8.90 6.09 -0.11
C GLY A 131 -8.12 4.85 -0.57
N PRO A 132 -8.03 3.81 0.29
CA PRO A 132 -7.06 2.74 0.11
C PRO A 132 -7.39 1.81 -1.07
N GLY A 133 -8.67 1.61 -1.38
CA GLY A 133 -9.10 0.89 -2.59
C GLY A 133 -8.93 1.70 -3.88
N ASN A 134 -8.96 3.03 -3.78
CA ASN A 134 -8.81 3.93 -4.91
C ASN A 134 -7.34 4.01 -5.36
N LEU A 135 -6.41 4.17 -4.40
CA LEU A 135 -4.99 4.24 -4.71
C LEU A 135 -4.46 2.92 -5.31
N THR A 136 -4.86 1.76 -4.79
CA THR A 136 -4.40 0.48 -5.36
C THR A 136 -4.91 0.29 -6.77
N ARG A 137 -6.16 0.66 -7.05
CA ARG A 137 -6.71 0.64 -8.41
C ARG A 137 -6.00 1.62 -9.33
N ALA A 138 -5.74 2.84 -8.88
CA ALA A 138 -4.99 3.85 -9.65
C ALA A 138 -3.58 3.37 -9.99
N LEU A 139 -2.87 2.81 -9.01
CA LEU A 139 -1.52 2.28 -9.21
C LEU A 139 -1.53 0.90 -9.88
N GLY A 140 -2.66 0.23 -10.05
CA GLY A 140 -2.71 -1.11 -10.67
C GLY A 140 -2.19 -2.24 -9.76
N ILE A 141 -2.25 -2.02 -8.45
CA ILE A 141 -1.88 -2.98 -7.41
C ILE A 141 -3.02 -3.99 -7.24
N SER A 142 -2.66 -5.27 -7.20
CA SER A 142 -3.52 -6.43 -6.91
C SER A 142 -2.80 -7.45 -6.02
N LEU A 143 -3.47 -8.56 -5.68
CA LEU A 143 -2.92 -9.65 -4.85
C LEU A 143 -1.56 -10.20 -5.32
N ARG A 144 -1.23 -10.11 -6.62
CA ARG A 144 0.06 -10.57 -7.16
C ARG A 144 1.28 -9.82 -6.60
N HIS A 145 1.04 -8.64 -6.01
CA HIS A 145 2.08 -7.83 -5.39
C HIS A 145 2.12 -7.98 -3.86
N SER A 146 1.32 -8.88 -3.28
CA SER A 146 1.58 -9.31 -1.90
C SER A 146 2.94 -10.01 -1.86
N LEU A 147 3.66 -9.88 -0.75
CA LEU A 147 5.02 -10.38 -0.53
C LEU A 147 6.10 -9.72 -1.42
N ARG A 148 5.80 -8.62 -2.11
CA ARG A 148 6.82 -7.85 -2.83
C ARG A 148 7.62 -7.02 -1.84
N ASP A 149 8.93 -6.92 -2.08
CA ASP A 149 9.82 -6.08 -1.29
C ASP A 149 9.59 -4.60 -1.61
N LEU A 150 9.16 -3.82 -0.61
CA LEU A 150 8.93 -2.39 -0.72
C LEU A 150 10.21 -1.54 -0.78
N VAL A 151 11.38 -2.16 -0.76
CA VAL A 151 12.68 -1.51 -0.94
C VAL A 151 13.15 -1.62 -2.39
N SER A 152 13.14 -2.83 -2.96
CA SER A 152 13.84 -3.11 -4.22
C SER A 152 12.96 -3.59 -5.39
N SER A 153 11.69 -3.92 -5.14
CA SER A 153 10.82 -4.46 -6.20
C SER A 153 10.19 -3.38 -7.08
N GLU A 154 9.37 -3.82 -8.04
CA GLU A 154 8.57 -2.94 -8.87
C GLU A 154 7.51 -2.14 -8.09
N LEU A 155 7.13 -2.63 -6.90
CA LEU A 155 6.27 -1.96 -5.94
C LEU A 155 7.12 -1.57 -4.72
N ARG A 156 7.48 -0.29 -4.62
CA ARG A 156 8.44 0.18 -3.62
C ARG A 156 8.06 1.54 -3.04
N ILE A 157 8.63 1.87 -1.89
CA ILE A 157 8.48 3.18 -1.26
C ILE A 157 9.83 3.89 -1.23
N GLU A 158 9.86 5.12 -1.72
CA GLU A 158 11.04 5.94 -1.85
C GLU A 158 10.95 7.20 -0.97
N ASP A 159 12.10 7.77 -0.64
CA ASP A 159 12.16 9.09 -0.02
C ASP A 159 11.75 10.15 -1.06
N ALA A 160 10.91 11.12 -0.67
CA ALA A 160 10.72 12.32 -1.47
C ALA A 160 12.05 13.09 -1.45
N GLY A 161 12.61 13.36 -2.64
CA GLY A 161 13.92 14.00 -2.81
C GLY A 161 14.03 15.40 -2.22
#